data_AF-A0A938KRU7-F1
#
_entry.id   AF-A0A938KRU7-F1
#
_cell.length_a   1.000
_cell.length_b   1.000
_cell.length_c   1.000
_cell.angle_alpha   90.00
_cell.angle_beta   90.00
_cell.angle_gamma   90.00
#
_symmetry.space_group_name_H-M   'P 1'
#
loop_
_entity.id
_entity.type
_entity.pdbx_description
1 polymer ?
#
loop_
_entity_poly.entity_id
_entity_poly.type
_entity_poly.pdbx_seq_one_letter_code
_entity_poly.pdbx_strand_id
1 'polypeptide(L)' 'MDANEIRIAATAMENAPHVEPGTIDDLPALTDLVVDLMGQSGDFTVDRETHERGLRLILEQPNRGRILVLR' A
#
# COMPACT_ATOMS: atom_id res chain seq x y z
N MET A 1 -15.87 -32.12 8.10
CA MET A 1 -14.83 -31.26 8.66
C MET A 1 -15.13 -31.05 10.14
N ASP A 2 -14.13 -31.22 10.99
CA ASP A 2 -14.31 -31.00 12.43
C ASP A 2 -14.15 -29.51 12.80
N ALA A 3 -14.45 -29.18 14.06
CA ALA A 3 -14.42 -27.80 14.55
C ALA A 3 -13.01 -27.16 14.49
N ASN A 4 -11.95 -27.97 14.52
CA ASN A 4 -10.58 -27.49 14.41
C ASN A 4 -10.23 -27.15 12.96
N GLU A 5 -10.64 -27.99 12.00
CA GLU A 5 -10.48 -27.74 10.57
C GLU A 5 -11.24 -26.47 10.11
N ILE A 6 -12.45 -26.24 10.62
CA ILE A 6 -13.23 -25.03 10.35
C ILE A 6 -12.50 -23.79 10.86
N ARG A 7 -11.91 -23.88 12.06
CA ARG A 7 -11.16 -22.77 12.67
C ARG A 7 -9.89 -22.44 11.89
N ILE A 8 -9.14 -23.46 11.46
CA ILE A 8 -7.92 -23.28 10.65
C ILE A 8 -8.26 -22.64 9.30
N ALA A 9 -9.31 -23.11 8.63
CA ALA A 9 -9.75 -22.54 7.36
C ALA A 9 -10.22 -21.08 7.51
N ALA A 10 -10.94 -20.76 8.59
CA ALA A 10 -11.36 -19.40 8.89
C ALA A 10 -10.16 -18.47 9.14
N THR A 11 -9.18 -18.90 9.94
CA THR A 11 -7.95 -18.14 10.17
C THR A 11 -7.12 -17.99 8.90
N ALA A 12 -7.06 -19.01 8.03
CA ALA A 12 -6.38 -18.90 6.75
C ALA A 12 -7.07 -17.90 5.80
N MET A 13 -8.41 -17.86 5.82
CA MET A 13 -9.19 -16.88 5.05
C MET A 13 -9.03 -15.46 5.59
N GLU A 14 -8.95 -15.30 6.91
CA GLU A 14 -8.73 -14.02 7.59
C GLU A 14 -7.33 -13.45 7.29
N ASN A 15 -6.34 -14.33 7.09
CA ASN A 15 -4.99 -13.97 6.67
C ASN A 15 -4.78 -13.98 5.14
N ALA A 16 -5.85 -14.15 4.35
CA ALA A 16 -5.72 -14.12 2.90
C ALA A 16 -5.39 -12.69 2.44
N PRO A 17 -4.46 -12.52 1.48
CA PRO A 17 -4.14 -11.20 0.97
C PRO A 17 -5.37 -10.49 0.43
N HIS A 18 -5.59 -9.25 0.85
CA HIS A 18 -6.75 -8.47 0.42
C HIS A 18 -6.38 -7.03 0.13
N VAL A 19 -7.17 -6.42 -0.77
CA VAL A 19 -6.96 -5.04 -1.20
C VAL A 19 -7.81 -4.11 -0.35
N GLU A 20 -7.20 -3.08 0.20
CA GLU A 20 -7.89 -2.03 0.95
C GLU A 20 -7.33 -0.62 0.64
N PRO A 21 -8.05 0.46 0.99
CA PRO A 21 -7.51 1.81 0.89
C PRO A 21 -6.27 1.97 1.77
N GLY A 22 -5.20 2.51 1.19
CA GLY A 22 -4.02 2.91 1.94
C GLY A 22 -4.33 4.02 2.93
N THR A 23 -3.59 4.02 4.03
CA THR A 23 -3.67 5.00 5.11
C THR A 23 -2.38 5.80 5.20
N ILE A 24 -2.34 6.81 6.07
CA ILE A 24 -1.12 7.59 6.29
C ILE A 24 0.04 6.75 6.82
N ASP A 25 -0.24 5.64 7.51
CA ASP A 25 0.77 4.74 8.06
C ASP A 25 1.54 4.00 6.94
N ASP A 26 0.97 3.93 5.74
CA ASP A 26 1.61 3.34 4.56
C ASP A 26 2.58 4.29 3.86
N LEU A 27 2.55 5.58 4.22
CA LEU A 27 3.30 6.63 3.52
C LEU A 27 4.80 6.31 3.39
N PRO A 28 5.52 5.82 4.42
CA PRO A 28 6.94 5.50 4.28
C PRO A 28 7.19 4.42 3.23
N ALA A 29 6.46 3.31 3.30
CA ALA A 29 6.62 2.19 2.37
C ALA A 29 6.20 2.54 0.93
N LEU A 30 5.13 3.31 0.77
CA LEU A 30 4.69 3.82 -0.53
C LEU A 30 5.71 4.78 -1.14
N THR A 31 6.34 5.63 -0.31
CA THR A 31 7.37 6.57 -0.76
C THR A 31 8.59 5.81 -1.30
N ASP A 32 9.05 4.82 -0.55
CA ASP A 32 10.22 4.03 -0.95
C ASP A 32 9.92 3.24 -2.24
N LEU A 33 8.74 2.62 -2.35
CA LEU A 33 8.29 1.94 -3.58
C LEU A 33 8.28 2.87 -4.79
N VAL A 34 7.72 4.07 -4.65
CA VAL A 34 7.64 5.04 -5.77
C VAL A 34 9.02 5.52 -6.17
N VAL A 35 9.90 5.80 -5.21
CA VAL A 35 11.31 6.17 -5.48
C VAL A 35 12.01 5.09 -6.29
N ASP A 36 11.87 3.83 -5.89
CA ASP A 36 12.49 2.69 -6.58
C ASP A 36 11.92 2.50 -7.99
N LEU A 37 10.60 2.62 -8.18
CA LEU A 37 9.96 2.51 -9.48
C LEU A 37 10.39 3.63 -10.43
N MET A 38 10.43 4.87 -9.94
CA MET A 38 10.86 6.02 -10.75
C MET A 38 12.34 5.95 -11.09
N GLY A 39 13.19 5.53 -10.14
CA GLY A 39 14.63 5.36 -10.35
C GLY A 39 14.97 4.35 -11.44
N GLN A 40 14.15 3.30 -11.60
CA GLN A 40 14.32 2.30 -12.66
C GLN A 40 14.02 2.82 -14.07
N SER A 41 13.16 3.84 -14.21
CA SER A 41 12.76 4.34 -15.53
C SER A 41 13.83 5.24 -16.19
N GLY A 42 14.80 5.75 -15.44
CA GLY A 42 15.93 6.55 -15.95
C GLY A 42 15.60 7.97 -16.44
N ASP A 43 14.32 8.30 -16.61
CA ASP A 43 13.85 9.58 -17.16
C ASP A 43 13.52 10.65 -16.10
N PHE A 44 13.67 10.35 -14.80
CA PHE A 44 13.32 11.27 -13.71
C PHE A 44 14.50 11.57 -12.79
N THR A 45 14.60 12.83 -12.35
CA THR A 45 15.39 13.18 -11.15
C THR A 45 14.53 12.84 -9.94
N VAL A 46 14.86 11.75 -9.27
CA VAL A 46 14.07 11.27 -8.13
C VAL A 46 14.32 12.14 -6.91
N ASP A 47 13.26 12.77 -6.40
CA ASP A 47 13.26 13.50 -5.14
C ASP A 47 12.26 12.85 -4.17
N ARG A 48 12.81 12.15 -3.18
CA ARG A 48 12.04 11.44 -2.16
C ARG A 48 11.07 12.36 -1.42
N GLU A 49 11.47 13.58 -1.07
CA GLU A 49 10.64 14.49 -0.29
C GLU A 49 9.42 14.96 -1.11
N THR A 50 9.64 15.23 -2.40
CA THR A 50 8.55 15.58 -3.32
C THR A 50 7.58 14.42 -3.50
N HIS A 51 8.06 13.18 -3.66
CA HIS A 51 7.20 12.00 -3.75
C HIS A 51 6.39 11.76 -2.47
N GLU A 52 7.03 11.82 -1.29
CA GLU A 52 6.35 11.67 0.00
C GLU A 52 5.25 12.71 0.18
N ARG A 53 5.54 13.98 -0.15
CA ARG A 53 4.55 15.06 -0.07
C ARG A 53 3.36 14.81 -1.01
N GLY A 54 3.61 14.37 -2.24
CA GLY A 54 2.56 14.04 -3.19
C GLY A 54 1.67 12.90 -2.72
N LEU A 55 2.28 11.81 -2.22
CA LEU A 55 1.56 10.66 -1.68
C LEU A 55 0.72 11.03 -0.46
N ARG A 56 1.26 11.83 0.47
CA ARG A 56 0.52 12.34 1.62
C ARG A 56 -0.75 13.08 1.20
N LEU A 57 -0.67 13.95 0.20
CA LEU A 57 -1.83 14.71 -0.28
C LEU A 57 -2.94 13.82 -0.87
N ILE A 58 -2.61 12.66 -1.42
CA ILE A 58 -3.57 11.69 -1.94
C ILE A 58 -4.20 10.91 -0.77
N LEU A 59 -3.39 10.43 0.16
CA LEU A 59 -3.85 9.66 1.34
C LEU A 59 -4.76 10.49 2.25
N GLU A 60 -4.44 11.76 2.47
CA GLU A 60 -5.25 12.67 3.30
C GLU A 60 -6.52 13.17 2.60
N GLN A 61 -6.54 13.21 1.25
CA GLN A 61 -7.67 13.70 0.47
C GLN A 61 -8.09 12.70 -0.59
N PRO A 62 -8.95 11.71 -0.28
CA PRO A 62 -9.34 10.65 -1.20
C PRO A 62 -10.07 11.13 -2.47
N ASN A 63 -10.51 12.39 -2.51
CA ASN A 63 -11.06 13.02 -3.71
C ASN A 63 -9.97 13.37 -4.76
N ARG A 64 -8.68 13.44 -4.38
CA ARG A 64 -7.55 13.67 -5.28
C ARG A 64 -7.03 12.40 -5.95
N GLY A 65 -7.46 11.24 -5.46
CA GLY A 65 -7.01 9.93 -5.92
C GLY A 65 -7.18 8.90 -4.81
N ARG A 66 -7.05 7.63 -5.14
CA ARG A 66 -7.03 6.54 -4.17
C ARG A 66 -5.81 5.68 -4.39
N ILE A 67 -5.09 5.41 -3.32
CA ILE A 67 -4.04 4.40 -3.28
C ILE A 67 -4.63 3.17 -2.61
N LEU A 68 -4.50 2.03 -3.26
CA LEU A 68 -4.90 0.75 -2.72
C LEU A 68 -3.65 -0.04 -2.37
N VAL A 69 -3.68 -0.72 -1.22
CA VAL A 69 -2.59 -1.55 -0.73
C VAL A 69 -3.08 -2.98 -0.58
N LEU A 70 -2.15 -3.92 -0.75
CA LEU A 70 -2.36 -5.32 -0.43
C LEU A 70 -1.91 -5.53 1.02
N ARG A 71 -2.79 -6.07 1.87
CA ARG A 71 -2.49 -6.51 3.23
C ARG A 71 -2.23 -8.00 3.28
#